data_AF-G7TI47-F1
#
_entry.id   AF-G7TI47-F1
#
_cell.length_a   1.000
_cell.length_b   1.000
_cell.length_c   1.000
_cell.angle_alpha   90.00
_cell.angle_beta   90.00
_cell.angle_gamma   90.00
#
_symmetry.space_group_name_H-M   'P 1'
#
loop_
_entity.id
_entity.type
_entity.pdbx_description
1 polymer ?
#
loop_
_entity_poly.entity_id
_entity_poly.type
_entity_poly.pdbx_seq_one_letter_code
_entity_poly.pdbx_strand_id
1 'polypeptide(L)'
;MLGLSWTGWGLVLIGLGLMTGYVAMRLQDTPTEEWAAKSIWGVADADVKWRSPQREQEELNKLLLGIRVEFEYSTEWIKSLGASAAADTPGVVGEDARLWSKTVTTRLWMPQDLRGHLSYMLAVVLADSAAISTTVYTYRNGAGVMQAMPPGVDEARLQSEADVVVIEIGVDGSLYRSAQLEVTIGELAGERQVLVQQLVKG
;
A
#
# COMPACT_ATOMS: atom_id res chain seq x y z
N MET A 1 -4.86 -1.18 41.56
CA MET A 1 -6.09 -1.24 40.75
C MET A 1 -6.37 0.18 40.26
N LEU A 2 -6.29 0.43 38.95
CA LEU A 2 -6.44 1.77 38.38
C LEU A 2 -7.89 2.24 38.57
N GLY A 3 -8.11 3.12 39.55
CA GLY A 3 -9.40 3.69 39.92
C GLY A 3 -9.85 4.79 38.98
N LEU A 4 -10.02 4.48 37.69
CA LEU A 4 -10.72 5.35 36.76
C LEU A 4 -12.21 5.01 36.82
N SER A 5 -13.04 5.99 37.19
CA SER A 5 -14.50 5.87 37.15
C SER A 5 -14.97 5.54 35.72
N TRP A 6 -16.18 5.02 35.60
CA TRP A 6 -16.81 4.75 34.29
C TRP A 6 -16.79 5.96 33.35
N THR A 7 -16.93 7.17 33.92
CA THR A 7 -16.79 8.45 33.22
C THR A 7 -15.35 8.75 32.74
N GLY A 8 -14.33 8.32 33.49
CA GLY A 8 -12.93 8.44 33.09
C GLY A 8 -12.59 7.57 31.87
N TRP A 9 -13.11 6.33 31.82
CA TRP A 9 -12.98 5.47 30.64
C TRP A 9 -13.72 6.02 29.42
N GLY A 10 -14.90 6.60 29.62
CA GLY A 10 -15.64 7.28 28.54
C GLY A 10 -14.83 8.42 27.92
N LEU A 11 -14.15 9.22 28.75
CA LEU A 11 -13.33 10.34 28.30
C LEU A 11 -12.09 9.88 27.52
N VAL A 12 -11.46 8.80 27.97
CA VAL A 12 -10.32 8.18 27.26
C VAL A 12 -10.74 7.66 25.88
N LEU A 13 -11.89 6.98 25.78
CA LEU A 13 -12.40 6.46 24.51
C LEU A 13 -12.80 7.58 23.53
N ILE A 14 -13.37 8.68 24.03
CA ILE A 14 -13.67 9.86 23.21
C ILE A 14 -12.37 10.51 22.70
N GLY A 15 -11.37 10.66 23.57
CA GLY A 15 -10.06 11.19 23.19
C GLY A 15 -9.36 10.30 22.15
N LEU A 16 -9.46 8.99 22.30
CA LEU A 16 -8.97 8.02 21.31
C LEU A 16 -9.72 8.14 19.98
N GLY A 17 -11.05 8.21 20.00
CA GLY A 17 -11.86 8.37 18.79
C GLY A 17 -11.56 9.68 18.04
N LEU A 18 -11.34 10.78 18.76
CA LEU A 18 -10.93 12.05 18.16
C LEU A 18 -9.53 11.98 17.54
N MET A 19 -8.57 11.34 18.22
CA MET A 19 -7.22 11.13 17.67
C MET A 19 -7.25 10.22 16.44
N THR A 20 -8.04 9.15 16.47
CA THR A 20 -8.22 8.27 15.31
C THR A 20 -8.89 9.01 14.15
N GLY A 21 -9.91 9.83 14.41
CA GLY A 21 -10.57 10.67 13.41
C GLY A 21 -9.63 11.73 12.81
N TYR A 22 -8.80 12.37 13.64
CA TYR A 22 -7.80 13.33 13.19
C TYR A 22 -6.72 12.69 12.31
N VAL A 23 -6.24 11.50 12.67
CA VAL A 23 -5.29 10.73 11.85
C VAL A 23 -5.94 10.28 10.53
N ALA A 24 -7.21 9.86 10.55
CA ALA A 24 -7.95 9.51 9.34
C ALA A 24 -8.11 10.71 8.38
N MET A 25 -8.42 11.90 8.90
CA MET A 25 -8.47 13.15 8.11
C MET A 25 -7.10 13.48 7.50
N ARG A 26 -6.04 13.44 8.30
CA ARG A 26 -4.65 13.67 7.84
C ARG A 26 -4.22 12.74 6.71
N LEU A 27 -4.69 11.50 6.71
CA LEU A 27 -4.41 10.51 5.67
C LEU A 27 -5.28 10.70 4.42
N GLN A 28 -6.41 11.40 4.52
CA GLN A 28 -7.24 11.78 3.38
C GLN A 28 -6.76 13.08 2.72
N ASP A 29 -6.17 13.99 3.49
CA ASP A 29 -5.70 15.29 3.01
C ASP A 29 -4.32 15.22 2.31
N THR A 30 -3.47 14.23 2.66
CA THR A 30 -2.15 14.04 2.06
C THR A 30 -2.10 14.06 0.52
N PRO A 31 -2.96 13.34 -0.24
CA PRO A 31 -2.89 13.34 -1.70
C PRO A 31 -3.34 14.66 -2.34
N THR A 32 -4.29 15.37 -1.73
CA THR A 32 -4.76 16.68 -2.20
C THR A 32 -3.72 17.75 -1.90
N GLU A 33 -3.12 17.72 -0.71
CA GLU A 33 -2.02 18.60 -0.32
C GLU A 33 -0.78 18.37 -1.18
N GLU A 34 -0.44 17.12 -1.50
CA GLU A 34 0.69 16.79 -2.37
C GLU A 34 0.45 17.27 -3.81
N TRP A 35 -0.75 17.07 -4.35
CA TRP A 35 -1.10 17.61 -5.67
C TRP A 35 -1.04 19.13 -5.68
N ALA A 36 -1.61 19.79 -4.66
CA ALA A 36 -1.59 21.24 -4.54
C ALA A 36 -0.16 21.79 -4.40
N ALA A 37 0.70 21.11 -3.63
CA ALA A 37 2.10 21.50 -3.45
C ALA A 37 2.92 21.38 -4.74
N LYS A 38 2.63 20.38 -5.58
CA LYS A 38 3.33 20.12 -6.85
C LYS A 38 2.72 20.81 -8.08
N SER A 39 1.56 21.45 -7.91
CA SER A 39 0.90 22.25 -8.95
C SER A 39 1.77 23.41 -9.43
N ILE A 40 1.45 23.99 -10.59
CA ILE A 40 2.16 25.19 -11.08
C ILE A 40 2.18 26.34 -10.04
N TRP A 41 1.16 26.44 -9.19
CA TRP A 41 1.02 27.45 -8.13
C TRP A 41 1.60 27.00 -6.78
N GLY A 42 1.97 25.73 -6.66
CA GLY A 42 2.40 25.11 -5.42
C GLY A 42 3.82 25.50 -4.98
N VAL A 43 4.11 25.21 -3.71
CA VAL A 43 5.35 25.59 -3.01
C VAL A 43 6.52 24.63 -3.31
N ALA A 44 6.28 23.48 -3.95
CA ALA A 44 7.34 22.53 -4.27
C ALA A 44 8.38 23.12 -5.24
N ASP A 45 9.63 22.66 -5.09
CA ASP A 45 10.73 23.04 -5.96
C ASP A 45 10.45 22.66 -7.42
N ALA A 46 11.04 23.41 -8.36
CA ALA A 46 10.73 23.30 -9.80
C ALA A 46 11.01 21.90 -10.39
N ASP A 47 11.92 21.13 -9.79
CA ASP A 47 12.25 19.76 -10.16
C ASP A 47 11.23 18.72 -9.65
N VAL A 48 10.45 19.07 -8.62
CA VAL A 48 9.45 18.25 -7.94
C VAL A 48 8.02 18.53 -8.41
N LYS A 49 7.78 19.69 -9.06
CA LYS A 49 6.49 20.01 -9.70
C LYS A 49 6.11 19.01 -10.79
N TRP A 50 4.83 18.98 -11.17
CA TRP A 50 4.30 18.05 -12.19
C TRP A 50 4.89 18.19 -13.61
N ARG A 51 5.78 19.18 -13.84
CA ARG A 51 6.56 19.48 -15.06
C ARG A 51 5.76 19.81 -16.32
N SER A 52 4.50 19.39 -16.43
CA SER A 52 3.61 19.72 -17.55
C SER A 52 2.16 19.92 -17.08
N PRO A 53 1.42 20.87 -17.70
CA PRO A 53 0.00 21.07 -17.41
C PRO A 53 -0.85 19.83 -17.68
N GLN A 54 -0.49 19.02 -18.68
CA GLN A 54 -1.18 17.77 -19.01
C GLN A 54 -1.04 16.76 -17.86
N ARG A 55 0.16 16.62 -17.29
CA ARG A 55 0.38 15.71 -16.16
C ARG A 55 -0.34 16.19 -14.91
N GLU A 56 -0.32 17.49 -14.62
CA GLU A 56 -1.06 18.07 -13.49
C GLU A 56 -2.57 17.79 -13.60
N GLN A 57 -3.14 17.92 -14.80
CA GLN A 57 -4.54 17.63 -15.08
C GLN A 57 -4.87 16.14 -14.95
N GLU A 58 -3.96 15.25 -15.36
CA GLU A 58 -4.12 13.80 -15.20
C GLU A 58 -4.15 13.39 -13.72
N GLU A 59 -3.26 13.93 -12.90
CA GLU A 59 -3.26 13.66 -11.45
C GLU A 59 -4.48 14.27 -10.76
N LEU A 60 -4.91 15.47 -11.18
CA LEU A 60 -6.14 16.09 -10.68
C LEU A 60 -7.36 15.23 -11.01
N ASN A 61 -7.44 14.70 -12.23
CA ASN A 61 -8.55 13.83 -12.64
C ASN A 61 -8.61 12.57 -11.77
N LYS A 62 -7.47 11.98 -11.38
CA LYS A 62 -7.46 10.83 -10.47
C LYS A 62 -8.05 11.19 -9.10
N LEU A 63 -7.67 12.35 -8.56
CA LEU A 63 -8.22 12.85 -7.29
C LEU A 63 -9.74 13.09 -7.39
N LEU A 64 -10.19 13.76 -8.45
CA LEU A 64 -11.61 14.04 -8.70
C LEU A 64 -12.43 12.76 -8.93
N LEU A 65 -11.83 11.75 -9.58
CA LEU A 65 -12.44 10.44 -9.78
C LEU A 65 -12.32 9.52 -8.54
N GLY A 66 -11.65 9.98 -7.47
CA GLY A 66 -11.48 9.21 -6.24
C GLY A 66 -10.62 7.96 -6.40
N ILE A 67 -9.74 7.92 -7.42
CA ILE A 67 -8.82 6.79 -7.62
C ILE A 67 -7.54 7.06 -6.84
N ARG A 68 -7.26 6.19 -5.87
CA ARG A 68 -6.04 6.24 -5.05
C ARG A 68 -5.38 4.87 -5.04
N VAL A 69 -4.05 4.86 -5.11
CA VAL A 69 -3.27 3.66 -4.89
C VAL A 69 -2.26 3.94 -3.80
N GLU A 70 -2.24 3.09 -2.78
CA GLU A 70 -1.16 3.05 -1.80
C GLU A 70 -0.38 1.76 -1.96
N PHE A 71 0.92 1.90 -1.81
CA PHE A 71 1.85 0.80 -1.85
C PHE A 71 2.81 0.91 -0.68
N GLU A 72 2.85 -0.13 0.14
CA GLU A 72 3.66 -0.20 1.34
C GLU A 72 4.51 -1.47 1.30
N TYR A 73 5.78 -1.32 1.68
CA TYR A 73 6.70 -2.43 1.89
C TYR A 73 7.24 -2.34 3.31
N SER A 74 6.54 -2.97 4.25
CA SER A 74 6.83 -2.84 5.69
C SER A 74 7.28 -4.16 6.31
N THR A 75 8.05 -4.04 7.39
CA THR A 75 8.53 -5.18 8.16
C THR A 75 7.46 -5.54 9.20
N GLU A 76 7.00 -6.80 9.24
CA GLU A 76 6.02 -7.24 10.23
C GLU A 76 6.68 -7.37 11.62
N TRP A 77 6.46 -6.39 12.49
CA TRP A 77 6.94 -6.40 13.88
C TRP A 77 6.09 -7.27 14.82
N ILE A 78 4.84 -7.59 14.46
CA ILE A 78 3.90 -8.27 15.38
C ILE A 78 4.23 -9.76 15.61
N LYS A 79 4.93 -10.41 14.68
CA LYS A 79 5.45 -11.78 14.91
C LYS A 79 6.61 -11.84 15.90
N SER A 80 7.32 -10.72 16.15
CA SER A 80 8.49 -10.71 17.05
C SER A 80 8.13 -10.48 18.51
N LEU A 81 7.06 -9.73 18.82
CA LEU A 81 6.68 -9.43 20.21
C LEU A 81 6.05 -10.61 20.97
N GLY A 82 5.39 -11.54 20.28
CA GLY A 82 4.91 -12.79 20.87
C GLY A 82 6.03 -13.82 21.13
N ALA A 83 7.15 -13.71 20.42
CA ALA A 83 8.29 -14.62 20.53
C ALA A 83 9.25 -14.21 21.67
N SER A 84 9.37 -12.92 21.97
CA SER A 84 10.19 -12.42 23.09
C SER A 84 9.71 -12.89 24.46
N ALA A 85 8.43 -13.28 24.59
CA ALA A 85 7.87 -13.84 25.82
C ALA A 85 8.02 -15.38 25.94
N ALA A 86 8.46 -16.06 24.87
CA ALA A 86 8.61 -17.51 24.81
C ALA A 86 10.08 -17.98 24.70
N ALA A 87 11.04 -17.05 24.74
CA ALA A 87 12.48 -17.29 24.56
C ALA A 87 13.19 -17.94 25.77
N ASP A 88 12.46 -18.55 26.70
CA ASP A 88 13.03 -19.29 27.85
C ASP A 88 13.08 -20.82 27.64
N THR A 89 12.90 -21.29 26.40
CA THR A 89 12.98 -22.73 26.08
C THR A 89 14.08 -23.00 25.05
N PRO A 90 15.22 -23.60 25.44
CA PRO A 90 16.31 -23.90 24.52
C PRO A 90 16.00 -25.20 23.79
N GLY A 91 15.49 -25.10 22.56
CA GLY A 91 15.28 -26.28 21.73
C GLY A 91 14.53 -26.02 20.43
N VAL A 92 15.31 -25.81 19.36
CA VAL A 92 14.98 -26.16 17.96
C VAL A 92 13.66 -25.60 17.43
N VAL A 93 13.70 -24.48 16.68
CA VAL A 93 13.05 -24.22 15.36
C VAL A 93 13.28 -22.75 14.95
N GLY A 94 14.13 -22.54 13.93
CA GLY A 94 14.06 -21.43 12.97
C GLY A 94 14.03 -19.98 13.47
N GLU A 95 15.05 -19.53 14.19
CA GLU A 95 15.20 -18.14 14.65
C GLU A 95 15.55 -17.15 13.52
N ASP A 96 16.32 -17.56 12.51
CA ASP A 96 16.82 -16.64 11.47
C ASP A 96 15.78 -16.24 10.41
N ALA A 97 14.80 -17.11 10.11
CA ALA A 97 13.81 -16.83 9.06
C ALA A 97 12.73 -15.81 9.48
N ARG A 98 12.60 -15.52 10.78
CA ARG A 98 11.47 -14.73 11.33
C ARG A 98 11.80 -13.25 11.55
N LEU A 99 13.08 -12.88 11.52
CA LEU A 99 13.56 -11.51 11.71
C LEU A 99 13.51 -10.65 10.42
N TRP A 100 13.31 -11.26 9.25
CA TRP A 100 13.29 -10.57 7.96
C TRP A 100 11.98 -10.69 7.17
N SER A 101 10.89 -11.17 7.78
CA SER A 101 9.58 -11.20 7.13
C SER A 101 9.09 -9.76 6.83
N LYS A 102 8.93 -9.45 5.56
CA LYS A 102 8.32 -8.22 5.07
C LYS A 102 6.95 -8.52 4.47
N THR A 103 6.08 -7.53 4.45
CA THR A 103 4.78 -7.64 3.80
C THR A 103 4.65 -6.51 2.79
N VAL A 104 4.29 -6.89 1.57
CA VAL A 104 3.88 -5.95 0.53
C VAL A 104 2.39 -5.77 0.64
N THR A 105 1.97 -4.56 0.97
CA THR A 105 0.56 -4.19 1.08
C THR A 105 0.24 -3.19 -0.01
N THR A 106 -0.65 -3.56 -0.93
CA THR A 106 -1.19 -2.67 -1.95
C THR A 106 -2.66 -2.39 -1.63
N ARG A 107 -3.03 -1.12 -1.58
CA ARG A 107 -4.43 -0.70 -1.42
C ARG A 107 -4.85 0.13 -2.61
N LEU A 108 -5.91 -0.29 -3.30
CA LEU A 108 -6.54 0.44 -4.38
C LEU A 108 -7.91 0.93 -3.92
N TRP A 109 -8.09 2.25 -3.88
CA TRP A 109 -9.41 2.86 -3.78
C TRP A 109 -9.87 3.23 -5.17
N MET A 110 -11.03 2.72 -5.54
CA MET A 110 -11.71 3.02 -6.79
C MET A 110 -13.22 2.84 -6.58
N PRO A 111 -14.02 3.91 -6.78
CA PRO A 111 -15.47 3.84 -6.72
C PRO A 111 -16.03 2.68 -7.56
N GLN A 112 -17.02 1.96 -7.04
CA GLN A 112 -17.62 0.82 -7.74
C GLN A 112 -18.10 1.15 -9.16
N ASP A 113 -18.68 2.34 -9.35
CA ASP A 113 -19.16 2.80 -10.64
C ASP A 113 -18.04 2.84 -11.69
N LEU A 114 -16.81 3.20 -11.29
CA LEU A 114 -15.66 3.26 -12.20
C LEU A 114 -15.08 1.88 -12.54
N ARG A 115 -15.24 0.89 -11.66
CA ARG A 115 -14.71 -0.48 -11.89
C ARG A 115 -15.36 -1.17 -13.09
N GLY A 116 -16.61 -0.81 -13.41
CA GLY A 116 -17.33 -1.32 -14.57
C GLY A 116 -17.00 -0.59 -15.89
N HIS A 117 -16.39 0.60 -15.82
CA HIS A 117 -16.15 1.47 -16.97
C HIS A 117 -14.68 1.63 -17.35
N LEU A 118 -13.77 1.26 -16.46
CA LEU A 118 -12.32 1.35 -16.68
C LEU A 118 -11.70 -0.04 -16.71
N SER A 119 -10.69 -0.22 -17.56
CA SER A 119 -9.75 -1.33 -17.46
C SER A 119 -8.61 -0.91 -16.53
N TYR A 120 -8.39 -1.67 -15.47
CA TYR A 120 -7.32 -1.41 -14.51
C TYR A 120 -6.51 -2.68 -14.21
N MET A 121 -5.22 -2.48 -13.99
CA MET A 121 -4.27 -3.54 -13.65
C MET A 121 -3.29 -3.03 -12.60
N LEU A 122 -3.05 -3.83 -11.58
CA LEU A 122 -1.99 -3.67 -10.60
C LEU A 122 -1.02 -4.85 -10.79
N ALA A 123 0.27 -4.58 -10.91
CA ALA A 123 1.29 -5.61 -10.95
C ALA A 123 2.31 -5.37 -9.84
N VAL A 124 2.44 -6.34 -8.93
CA VAL A 124 3.44 -6.32 -7.87
C VAL A 124 4.70 -6.98 -8.40
N VAL A 125 5.78 -6.23 -8.40
CA VAL A 125 7.10 -6.64 -8.89
C VAL A 125 8.08 -6.61 -7.73
N LEU A 126 8.77 -7.72 -7.49
CA LEU A 126 9.82 -7.80 -6.47
C LEU A 126 11.18 -7.77 -7.14
N ALA A 127 12.12 -7.04 -6.55
CA ALA A 127 13.52 -7.06 -6.98
C ALA A 127 14.37 -7.81 -5.95
N ASP A 128 15.07 -8.84 -6.42
CA ASP A 128 15.98 -9.62 -5.58
C ASP A 128 17.29 -8.87 -5.28
N SER A 129 18.17 -9.50 -4.51
CA SER A 129 19.50 -8.94 -4.18
C SER A 129 20.42 -8.75 -5.39
N ALA A 130 20.17 -9.43 -6.51
CA ALA A 130 20.86 -9.27 -7.78
C ALA A 130 20.19 -8.22 -8.71
N ALA A 131 19.17 -7.50 -8.20
CA ALA A 131 18.36 -6.53 -8.92
C ALA A 131 17.52 -7.13 -10.07
N ILE A 132 17.27 -8.44 -10.06
CA ILE A 132 16.37 -9.09 -11.00
C ILE A 132 14.94 -8.83 -10.53
N SER A 133 14.14 -8.20 -11.40
CA SER A 133 12.75 -7.85 -11.12
C SER A 133 11.82 -8.95 -11.63
N THR A 134 10.97 -9.47 -10.73
CA THR A 134 10.00 -10.54 -11.04
C THR A 134 8.60 -10.07 -10.68
N THR A 135 7.67 -10.12 -11.64
CA THR A 135 6.25 -9.90 -11.37
C THR A 135 5.68 -11.11 -10.64
N VAL A 136 5.29 -10.94 -9.38
CA VAL A 136 4.79 -12.05 -8.55
C VAL A 136 3.27 -12.14 -8.55
N TYR A 137 2.59 -10.99 -8.65
CA TYR A 137 1.14 -10.94 -8.59
C TYR A 137 0.58 -9.87 -9.51
N THR A 138 -0.54 -10.18 -10.14
CA THR A 138 -1.31 -9.23 -10.94
C THR A 138 -2.76 -9.23 -10.50
N TYR A 139 -3.33 -8.04 -10.35
CA TYR A 139 -4.75 -7.85 -10.13
C TYR A 139 -5.34 -7.02 -11.26
N ARG A 140 -6.27 -7.61 -12.02
CA ARG A 140 -6.86 -6.99 -13.20
C ARG A 140 -8.38 -7.11 -13.15
N ASN A 141 -9.09 -5.98 -13.29
CA ASN A 141 -10.55 -5.93 -13.41
C ASN A 141 -11.31 -6.81 -12.41
N GLY A 142 -10.85 -6.88 -11.15
CA GLY A 142 -11.50 -7.70 -10.12
C GLY A 142 -10.88 -9.09 -9.90
N ALA A 143 -10.01 -9.55 -10.79
CA ALA A 143 -9.39 -10.87 -10.70
C ALA A 143 -7.91 -10.77 -10.31
N GLY A 144 -7.55 -11.47 -9.24
CA GLY A 144 -6.17 -11.62 -8.77
C GLY A 144 -5.54 -12.92 -9.25
N VAL A 145 -4.30 -12.86 -9.73
CA VAL A 145 -3.56 -14.03 -10.22
C VAL A 145 -2.11 -13.96 -9.76
N MET A 146 -1.64 -15.03 -9.11
CA MET A 146 -0.21 -15.25 -8.88
C MET A 146 0.47 -15.55 -10.21
N GLN A 147 1.41 -14.70 -10.62
CA GLN A 147 2.18 -14.88 -11.87
C GLN A 147 3.41 -15.76 -11.64
N ALA A 148 4.05 -15.59 -10.49
CA ALA A 148 5.21 -16.37 -10.08
C ALA A 148 5.20 -16.53 -8.56
N MET A 149 5.62 -17.71 -8.09
CA MET A 149 5.79 -18.01 -6.67
C MET A 149 7.25 -18.41 -6.42
N PRO A 150 8.20 -17.45 -6.57
CA PRO A 150 9.60 -17.72 -6.31
C PRO A 150 9.85 -17.96 -4.81
N PRO A 151 11.00 -18.53 -4.43
CA PRO A 151 11.32 -18.79 -3.03
C PRO A 151 11.16 -17.55 -2.14
N GLY A 152 10.55 -17.74 -0.97
CA GLY A 152 10.32 -16.65 -0.02
C GLY A 152 9.17 -15.72 -0.38
N VAL A 153 8.25 -16.10 -1.28
CA VAL A 153 7.00 -15.37 -1.56
C VAL A 153 5.82 -16.23 -1.10
N ASP A 154 4.98 -15.67 -0.23
CA ASP A 154 3.74 -16.30 0.24
C ASP A 154 2.59 -16.09 -0.76
N GLU A 155 1.51 -16.86 -0.62
CA GLU A 155 0.28 -16.64 -1.37
C GLU A 155 -0.30 -15.24 -1.10
N ALA A 156 -0.75 -14.57 -2.16
CA ALA A 156 -1.39 -13.28 -2.05
C ALA A 156 -2.76 -13.39 -1.37
N ARG A 157 -3.00 -12.55 -0.36
CA ARG A 157 -4.31 -12.38 0.26
C ARG A 157 -5.02 -11.21 -0.39
N LEU A 158 -6.16 -11.47 -1.00
CA LEU A 158 -7.01 -10.47 -1.61
C LEU A 158 -8.22 -10.22 -0.71
N GLN A 159 -8.39 -8.98 -0.27
CA GLN A 159 -9.58 -8.50 0.41
C GLN A 159 -10.20 -7.41 -0.46
N SER A 160 -11.49 -7.54 -0.79
CA SER A 160 -12.20 -6.57 -1.62
C SER A 160 -13.47 -6.16 -0.89
N GLU A 161 -13.57 -4.87 -0.59
CA GLU A 161 -14.69 -4.29 0.15
C GLU A 161 -15.15 -3.02 -0.58
N ALA A 162 -16.39 -3.00 -1.06
CA ALA A 162 -17.02 -1.87 -1.76
C ALA A 162 -16.07 -1.13 -2.74
N ASP A 163 -15.47 -0.03 -2.28
CA ASP A 163 -14.59 0.86 -3.04
C ASP A 163 -13.09 0.59 -2.84
N VAL A 164 -12.71 -0.30 -1.92
CA VAL A 164 -11.32 -0.62 -1.59
C VAL A 164 -10.98 -2.06 -1.99
N VAL A 165 -9.78 -2.24 -2.52
CA VAL A 165 -9.15 -3.54 -2.71
C VAL A 165 -7.82 -3.53 -1.99
N VAL A 166 -7.59 -4.51 -1.14
CA VAL A 166 -6.34 -4.71 -0.41
C VAL A 166 -5.72 -6.02 -0.88
N ILE A 167 -4.45 -5.94 -1.28
CA ILE A 167 -3.62 -7.07 -1.67
C ILE A 167 -2.46 -7.12 -0.69
N GLU A 168 -2.29 -8.24 0.01
CA GLU A 168 -1.19 -8.47 0.93
C GLU A 168 -0.38 -9.67 0.47
N ILE A 169 0.94 -9.52 0.38
CA ILE A 169 1.87 -10.58 -0.01
C ILE A 169 2.99 -10.63 1.02
N GLY A 170 3.13 -11.77 1.70
CA GLY A 170 4.26 -12.05 2.57
C GLY A 170 5.51 -12.32 1.75
N VAL A 171 6.63 -11.73 2.15
CA VAL A 171 7.92 -11.85 1.44
C VAL A 171 9.09 -11.94 2.40
N ASP A 172 10.05 -12.78 2.04
CA ASP A 172 11.34 -12.85 2.72
C ASP A 172 12.20 -11.63 2.35
N GLY A 173 12.30 -10.69 3.28
CA GLY A 173 13.07 -9.47 3.14
C GLY A 173 14.58 -9.68 3.07
N SER A 174 15.09 -10.88 3.33
CA SER A 174 16.49 -11.22 3.07
C SER A 174 16.77 -11.47 1.58
N LEU A 175 15.76 -11.96 0.85
CA LEU A 175 15.83 -12.27 -0.57
C LEU A 175 15.43 -11.07 -1.44
N TYR A 176 14.40 -10.34 -1.03
CA TYR A 176 13.84 -9.22 -1.79
C TYR A 176 14.13 -7.88 -1.10
N ARG A 177 14.95 -7.05 -1.74
CA ARG A 177 15.38 -5.75 -1.16
C ARG A 177 14.42 -4.61 -1.48
N SER A 178 13.64 -4.74 -2.55
CA SER A 178 12.70 -3.71 -2.95
C SER A 178 11.47 -4.32 -3.59
N ALA A 179 10.36 -3.60 -3.46
CA ALA A 179 9.13 -3.93 -4.13
C ALA A 179 8.71 -2.73 -4.99
N GLN A 180 8.05 -3.03 -6.10
CA GLN A 180 7.52 -2.06 -7.04
C GLN A 180 6.07 -2.41 -7.32
N LEU A 181 5.27 -1.37 -7.48
CA LEU A 181 3.92 -1.48 -7.97
C LEU A 181 3.80 -0.77 -9.30
N GLU A 182 3.35 -1.50 -10.31
CA GLU A 182 2.96 -0.95 -11.59
C GLU A 182 1.44 -0.89 -11.64
N VAL A 183 0.90 0.31 -11.78
CA VAL A 183 -0.53 0.57 -11.91
C VAL A 183 -0.79 1.00 -13.33
N THR A 184 -1.67 0.31 -14.03
CA THR A 184 -2.16 0.70 -15.36
C THR A 184 -3.66 0.94 -15.27
N ILE A 185 -4.12 2.13 -15.65
CA ILE A 185 -5.55 2.46 -15.75
C ILE A 185 -5.82 3.00 -17.15
N GLY A 186 -6.86 2.50 -17.81
CA GLY A 186 -7.23 2.95 -19.14
C GLY A 186 -8.67 2.61 -19.50
N GLU A 187 -9.08 3.07 -20.68
CA GLU A 187 -10.38 2.71 -21.23
C GLU A 187 -10.40 1.25 -21.68
N LEU A 188 -11.55 0.59 -21.52
CA LEU A 188 -11.81 -0.78 -21.99
C LEU A 188 -11.55 -0.96 -23.50
N ALA A 189 -11.66 0.11 -24.28
CA ALA A 189 -11.55 0.11 -25.74
C ALA A 189 -10.13 0.36 -26.27
N GLY A 190 -9.15 0.65 -25.40
CA GLY A 190 -7.75 0.80 -25.77
C GLY A 190 -7.38 2.19 -26.29
N GLU A 191 -6.39 2.79 -25.64
CA GLU A 191 -5.30 3.63 -26.21
C GLU A 191 -4.72 4.58 -25.14
N ARG A 192 -5.49 4.93 -24.11
CA ARG A 192 -4.98 5.76 -23.01
C ARG A 192 -4.63 4.92 -21.79
N GLN A 193 -3.34 4.66 -21.60
CA GLN A 193 -2.80 3.99 -20.43
C GLN A 193 -2.14 5.03 -19.51
N VAL A 194 -2.66 5.16 -18.29
CA VAL A 194 -1.97 5.90 -17.24
C VAL A 194 -1.15 4.89 -16.45
N LEU A 195 0.16 4.88 -16.70
CA LEU A 195 1.13 4.14 -15.90
C LEU A 195 1.49 4.98 -14.67
N VAL A 196 1.22 4.46 -13.48
CA VAL A 196 1.79 4.95 -12.23
C VAL A 196 2.70 3.85 -11.70
N GLN A 197 4.00 4.09 -11.73
CA GLN A 197 5.00 3.19 -11.16
C GLN A 197 5.43 3.75 -9.81
N GLN A 198 5.21 2.99 -8.75
CA GLN A 198 5.65 3.35 -7.41
C GLN A 198 6.69 2.33 -6.94
N LEU A 199 7.95 2.77 -6.82
CA LEU A 199 9.05 1.98 -6.29
C LEU A 199 9.22 2.29 -4.80
N VAL A 200 9.17 1.27 -3.96
CA VAL A 200 9.48 1.38 -2.54
C VAL A 200 10.70 0.52 -2.24
N LYS A 201 11.78 1.19 -1.80
CA LYS A 201 13.00 0.54 -1.32
C LYS A 201 12.84 0.30 0.18
N GLY A 202 13.05 -0.94 0.62
CA GLY A 202 12.90 -1.36 2.01
C GLY A 202 14.22 -1.59 2.72
#